data_AF-A0AA86VKK3-F1
#
_entry.id   AF-A0AA86VKK3-F1
#
_cell.length_a   1.000
_cell.length_b   1.000
_cell.length_c   1.000
_cell.angle_alpha   90.00
_cell.angle_beta   90.00
_cell.angle_gamma   90.00
#
_symmetry.space_group_name_H-M   'P 1'
#
loop_
_entity.id
_entity.type
_entity.pdbx_description
1 polymer ?
#
loop_
_entity_poly.entity_id
_entity_poly.type
_entity_poly.pdbx_seq_one_letter_code
_entity_poly.pdbx_strand_id
1 'polypeptide(L)'
;MDGVVDHLAFERKKTQFDVEEMKIVWAGSRHALEVSDKMARLVASDPAFRKDDRPMLGRKELFKNTLRKAVYAWKRIIDLRLTEEEASMLRSFVDQPAFTDLHWGMFIPAIKGQGTEEQQQEWLPLAHKMQIIGCYAQTELGHGSNVQGLETTATFDPKSDEFVIHSPTLTSSKWWPGGLGKVSTHAVVYARLITDGQDHGLRSLDDHLPLPGITVGDIGMKFGNGAYNSMDNGVLRFDHVFNSDGLHDKRLVVCIHYHK
;
A
#
# COMPACT_ATOMS: atom_id res chain seq x y z
N MET A 1 -37.44 -8.92 14.81
CA MET A 1 -36.81 -9.85 13.85
C MET A 1 -36.71 -11.19 14.58
N ASP A 2 -37.83 -11.88 14.72
CA ASP A 2 -37.89 -13.21 15.34
C ASP A 2 -37.99 -14.21 14.19
N GLY A 3 -36.94 -15.00 13.94
CA GLY A 3 -37.00 -15.97 12.83
C GLY A 3 -35.69 -16.62 12.38
N VAL A 4 -34.52 -16.19 12.86
CA VAL A 4 -33.26 -16.90 12.55
C VAL A 4 -33.08 -18.00 13.59
N VAL A 5 -33.24 -19.25 13.17
CA VAL A 5 -32.97 -20.42 14.02
C VAL A 5 -31.45 -20.57 14.15
N ASP A 6 -30.97 -20.52 15.39
CA ASP A 6 -29.58 -20.82 15.69
C ASP A 6 -29.34 -22.33 15.80
N HIS A 7 -28.98 -22.96 14.67
CA HIS A 7 -28.69 -24.39 14.60
C HIS A 7 -27.47 -24.82 15.44
N LEU A 8 -26.66 -23.89 15.94
CA LEU A 8 -25.50 -24.16 16.79
C LEU A 8 -25.76 -23.87 18.28
N ALA A 9 -26.99 -23.55 18.68
CA ALA A 9 -27.34 -23.22 20.06
C ALA A 9 -27.00 -24.35 21.05
N PHE A 10 -27.19 -25.62 20.65
CA PHE A 10 -26.83 -26.78 21.48
C PHE A 10 -25.32 -26.84 21.75
N GLU A 11 -24.49 -26.58 20.75
CA GLU A 11 -23.02 -26.56 20.91
C GLU A 11 -22.58 -25.38 21.79
N ARG A 12 -23.15 -24.19 21.60
CA ARG A 12 -22.81 -23.01 22.43
C ARG A 12 -23.11 -23.23 23.92
N LYS A 13 -24.14 -24.02 24.27
CA LYS A 13 -24.47 -24.38 25.66
C LYS A 13 -23.42 -25.28 26.34
N LYS A 14 -22.55 -25.94 25.58
CA LYS A 14 -21.48 -26.78 26.14
C LYS A 14 -20.27 -25.97 26.64
N THR A 15 -20.22 -24.67 26.35
CA THR A 15 -19.10 -23.79 26.74
C THR A 15 -18.96 -23.77 28.26
N GLN A 16 -17.73 -23.96 28.76
CA GLN A 16 -17.40 -24.01 30.19
C GLN A 16 -16.69 -22.72 30.69
N PHE A 17 -16.74 -21.66 29.88
CA PHE A 17 -16.20 -20.33 30.18
C PHE A 17 -17.12 -19.26 29.57
N ASP A 18 -16.99 -18.01 30.03
CA ASP A 18 -17.74 -16.90 29.47
C ASP A 18 -17.13 -16.44 28.13
N VAL A 19 -17.89 -16.60 27.04
CA VAL A 19 -17.44 -16.21 25.70
C VAL A 19 -17.29 -14.69 25.55
N GLU A 20 -18.06 -13.88 26.28
CA GLU A 20 -17.96 -12.42 26.22
C GLU A 20 -16.65 -11.94 26.86
N GLU A 21 -16.23 -12.55 27.96
CA GLU A 21 -14.91 -12.27 28.55
C GLU A 21 -13.78 -12.78 27.64
N MET A 22 -13.94 -13.93 27.00
CA MET A 22 -12.94 -14.43 26.04
C MET A 22 -12.79 -13.52 24.81
N LYS A 23 -13.86 -12.87 24.34
CA LYS A 23 -13.75 -11.87 23.26
C LYS A 23 -12.89 -10.68 23.66
N ILE A 24 -12.96 -10.25 24.92
CA ILE A 24 -12.13 -9.15 25.44
C ILE A 24 -10.67 -9.58 25.48
N VAL A 25 -10.38 -10.81 25.93
CA VAL A 25 -9.03 -11.39 25.91
C VAL A 25 -8.49 -11.47 24.49
N TRP A 26 -9.29 -11.95 23.54
CA TRP A 26 -8.91 -12.03 22.13
C TRP A 26 -8.63 -10.66 21.49
N ALA A 27 -9.49 -9.68 21.77
CA ALA A 27 -9.32 -8.32 21.28
C ALA A 27 -8.20 -7.55 22.00
N GLY A 28 -7.73 -8.04 23.15
CA GLY A 28 -6.70 -7.43 23.99
C GLY A 28 -7.21 -6.36 24.95
N SER A 29 -8.38 -5.77 24.72
CA SER A 29 -9.06 -4.86 25.66
C SER A 29 -10.54 -4.70 25.33
N ARG A 30 -11.31 -4.17 26.29
CA ARG A 30 -12.74 -3.85 26.07
C ARG A 30 -12.92 -2.76 25.01
N HIS A 31 -12.09 -1.72 25.03
CA HIS A 31 -12.06 -0.66 24.02
C HIS A 31 -11.84 -1.22 22.61
N ALA A 32 -10.82 -2.07 22.43
CA ALA A 32 -10.52 -2.68 21.13
C ALA A 32 -11.68 -3.55 20.63
N LEU A 33 -12.34 -4.30 21.52
CA LEU A 33 -13.52 -5.09 21.16
C LEU A 33 -14.67 -4.20 20.68
N GLU A 34 -14.95 -3.11 21.39
CA GLU A 34 -16.04 -2.17 21.07
C GLU A 34 -15.80 -1.48 19.72
N VAL A 35 -14.58 -0.97 19.48
CA VAL A 35 -14.19 -0.35 18.20
C VAL A 35 -14.30 -1.37 17.06
N SER A 36 -13.81 -2.59 17.28
CA SER A 36 -13.84 -3.67 16.29
C SER A 36 -15.28 -4.08 15.93
N ASP A 37 -16.13 -4.36 16.91
CA ASP A 37 -17.53 -4.75 16.68
C ASP A 37 -18.33 -3.64 15.98
N LYS A 38 -18.10 -2.37 16.37
CA LYS A 38 -18.71 -1.20 15.72
C LYS A 38 -18.33 -1.14 14.24
N MET A 39 -17.04 -1.24 13.91
CA MET A 39 -16.56 -1.18 12.52
C MET A 39 -16.98 -2.41 11.70
N ALA A 40 -16.99 -3.61 12.31
CA ALA A 40 -17.45 -4.83 11.66
C ALA A 40 -18.92 -4.70 11.22
N ARG A 41 -19.80 -4.23 12.11
CA ARG A 41 -21.22 -4.01 11.79
C ARG A 41 -21.41 -2.92 10.75
N LEU A 42 -20.65 -1.83 10.84
CA LEU A 42 -20.70 -0.75 9.84
C LEU A 42 -20.36 -1.27 8.44
N VAL A 43 -19.31 -2.07 8.30
CA VAL A 43 -18.92 -2.64 7.00
C VAL A 43 -19.93 -3.70 6.53
N ALA A 44 -20.35 -4.60 7.42
CA ALA A 44 -21.28 -5.69 7.06
C ALA A 44 -22.67 -5.20 6.63
N SER A 45 -23.12 -4.07 7.15
CA SER A 45 -24.43 -3.48 6.82
C SER A 45 -24.42 -2.62 5.56
N ASP A 46 -23.25 -2.26 5.02
CA ASP A 46 -23.14 -1.41 3.83
C ASP A 46 -22.97 -2.26 2.56
N PRO A 47 -23.97 -2.27 1.64
CA PRO A 47 -23.89 -3.04 0.40
C PRO A 47 -22.70 -2.67 -0.49
N ALA A 48 -22.15 -1.46 -0.35
CA ALA A 48 -20.99 -1.03 -1.11
C ALA A 48 -19.73 -1.85 -0.77
N PHE A 49 -19.67 -2.52 0.38
CA PHE A 49 -18.54 -3.37 0.77
C PHE A 49 -18.76 -4.87 0.52
N ARG A 50 -19.93 -5.26 -0.01
CA ARG A 50 -20.26 -6.66 -0.35
C ARG A 50 -19.13 -7.35 -1.13
N LYS A 51 -18.82 -8.59 -0.77
CA LYS A 51 -17.65 -9.35 -1.28
C LYS A 51 -17.90 -10.84 -1.55
N ASP A 52 -19.14 -11.30 -1.47
CA ASP A 52 -19.56 -12.68 -1.75
C ASP A 52 -19.46 -13.04 -3.25
N ASP A 53 -19.60 -12.05 -4.13
CA ASP A 53 -19.45 -12.17 -5.58
C ASP A 53 -18.00 -12.07 -6.08
N ARG A 54 -17.03 -11.78 -5.20
CA ARG A 54 -15.61 -11.57 -5.56
C ARG A 54 -15.01 -12.68 -6.43
N PRO A 55 -15.26 -13.98 -6.17
CA PRO A 55 -14.70 -15.06 -7.00
C PRO A 55 -15.24 -15.10 -8.44
N MET A 56 -16.35 -14.41 -8.72
CA MET A 56 -17.02 -14.41 -10.02
C MET A 56 -16.62 -13.23 -10.90
N LEU A 57 -15.87 -12.26 -10.38
CA LEU A 57 -15.46 -11.07 -11.12
C LEU A 57 -14.24 -11.34 -12.00
N GLY A 58 -14.26 -10.86 -13.24
CA GLY A 58 -13.07 -10.81 -14.07
C GLY A 58 -12.01 -9.87 -13.48
N ARG A 59 -10.73 -10.08 -13.79
CA ARG A 59 -9.62 -9.32 -13.16
C ARG A 59 -9.77 -7.80 -13.22
N LYS A 60 -10.16 -7.26 -14.39
CA LYS A 60 -10.36 -5.81 -14.56
C LYS A 60 -11.53 -5.29 -13.71
N GLU A 61 -12.61 -6.06 -13.63
CA GLU A 61 -13.80 -5.70 -12.86
C GLU A 61 -13.52 -5.77 -11.36
N LEU A 62 -12.80 -6.80 -10.92
CA LEU A 62 -12.32 -6.93 -9.55
C LEU A 62 -11.46 -5.73 -9.16
N PHE A 63 -10.46 -5.37 -9.98
CA PHE A 63 -9.60 -4.22 -9.70
C PHE A 63 -10.40 -2.90 -9.67
N LYS A 64 -11.30 -2.66 -10.64
CA LYS A 64 -12.19 -1.49 -10.64
C LYS A 64 -13.08 -1.46 -9.40
N ASN A 65 -13.59 -2.61 -8.96
CA ASN A 65 -14.38 -2.73 -7.74
C ASN A 65 -13.53 -2.40 -6.49
N THR A 66 -12.27 -2.83 -6.44
CA THR A 66 -11.31 -2.45 -5.39
C THR A 66 -11.12 -0.94 -5.32
N LEU A 67 -10.86 -0.28 -6.45
CA LEU A 67 -10.70 1.18 -6.50
C LEU A 67 -11.96 1.90 -5.99
N ARG A 68 -13.15 1.46 -6.44
CA ARG A 68 -14.43 1.99 -5.95
C ARG A 68 -14.55 1.84 -4.42
N LYS A 69 -14.24 0.66 -3.87
CA LYS A 69 -14.32 0.40 -2.42
C LYS A 69 -13.32 1.25 -1.64
N ALA A 70 -12.08 1.41 -2.13
CA ALA A 70 -11.06 2.22 -1.48
C ALA A 70 -11.45 3.70 -1.41
N VAL A 71 -11.93 4.28 -2.52
CA VAL A 71 -12.43 5.67 -2.57
C VAL A 71 -13.65 5.85 -1.68
N TYR A 72 -14.59 4.89 -1.72
CA TYR A 72 -15.77 4.94 -0.88
C TYR A 72 -15.43 4.81 0.61
N ALA A 73 -14.51 3.92 0.99
CA ALA A 73 -14.00 3.80 2.35
C ALA A 73 -13.39 5.12 2.84
N TRP A 74 -12.57 5.78 2.01
CA TRP A 74 -12.03 7.11 2.33
C TRP A 74 -13.12 8.15 2.56
N LYS A 75 -14.14 8.17 1.69
CA LYS A 75 -15.32 9.03 1.89
C LYS A 75 -16.03 8.74 3.22
N ARG A 76 -16.21 7.46 3.58
CA ARG A 76 -16.86 7.09 4.86
C ARG A 76 -16.02 7.53 6.07
N ILE A 77 -14.70 7.39 5.99
CA ILE A 77 -13.77 7.87 7.03
C ILE A 77 -13.97 9.38 7.28
N ILE A 78 -14.05 10.17 6.21
CA ILE A 78 -14.26 11.63 6.30
C ILE A 78 -15.67 11.95 6.81
N ASP A 79 -16.71 11.41 6.18
CA ASP A 79 -18.11 11.74 6.49
C ASP A 79 -18.47 11.38 7.94
N LEU A 80 -17.94 10.27 8.44
CA LEU A 80 -18.19 9.77 9.80
C LEU A 80 -17.18 10.29 10.82
N ARG A 81 -16.15 11.04 10.38
CA ARG A 81 -15.06 11.54 11.22
C ARG A 81 -14.39 10.45 12.04
N LEU A 82 -14.11 9.31 11.39
CA LEU A 82 -13.50 8.16 12.05
C LEU A 82 -12.09 8.51 12.55
N THR A 83 -11.73 7.99 13.71
CA THR A 83 -10.34 8.05 14.19
C THR A 83 -9.42 7.20 13.30
N GLU A 84 -8.10 7.34 13.46
CA GLU A 84 -7.14 6.50 12.72
C GLU A 84 -7.32 5.00 13.05
N GLU A 85 -7.62 4.67 14.31
CA GLU A 85 -7.92 3.31 14.77
C GLU A 85 -9.17 2.76 14.09
N GLU A 86 -10.27 3.52 14.09
CA GLU A 86 -11.52 3.15 13.44
C GLU A 86 -11.35 3.01 11.91
N ALA A 87 -10.62 3.93 11.29
CA ALA A 87 -10.32 3.89 9.86
C ALA A 87 -9.50 2.65 9.48
N SER A 88 -8.53 2.26 10.33
CA SER A 88 -7.76 1.03 10.16
C SER A 88 -8.65 -0.21 10.26
N MET A 89 -9.51 -0.28 11.28
CA MET A 89 -10.46 -1.38 11.45
C MET A 89 -11.49 -1.45 10.31
N LEU A 90 -11.98 -0.31 9.82
CA LEU A 90 -12.85 -0.26 8.65
C LEU A 90 -12.18 -0.89 7.44
N ARG A 91 -10.93 -0.52 7.11
CA ARG A 91 -10.19 -1.13 6.00
C ARG A 91 -9.97 -2.63 6.20
N SER A 92 -9.66 -3.06 7.43
CA SER A 92 -9.52 -4.48 7.78
C SER A 92 -10.79 -5.28 7.48
N PHE A 93 -11.96 -4.77 7.89
CA PHE A 93 -13.24 -5.46 7.65
C PHE A 93 -13.75 -5.39 6.21
N VAL A 94 -13.33 -4.40 5.41
CA VAL A 94 -13.56 -4.42 3.95
C VAL A 94 -12.90 -5.66 3.33
N ASP A 95 -11.81 -6.15 3.94
CA ASP A 95 -11.21 -7.46 3.68
C ASP A 95 -10.92 -7.66 2.18
N GLN A 96 -10.33 -6.65 1.54
CA GLN A 96 -9.99 -6.67 0.12
C GLN A 96 -8.62 -6.03 -0.09
N PRO A 97 -7.56 -6.80 -0.42
CA PRO A 97 -6.23 -6.25 -0.63
C PRO A 97 -6.25 -5.12 -1.65
N ALA A 98 -5.72 -3.96 -1.28
CA ALA A 98 -5.75 -2.74 -2.08
C ALA A 98 -4.49 -1.89 -1.89
N PHE A 99 -4.19 -1.00 -2.85
CA PHE A 99 -3.03 -0.10 -2.80
C PHE A 99 -2.91 0.71 -1.49
N THR A 100 -4.04 0.97 -0.81
CA THR A 100 -4.08 1.65 0.48
C THR A 100 -3.31 0.92 1.57
N ASP A 101 -3.23 -0.41 1.50
CA ASP A 101 -2.54 -1.23 2.51
C ASP A 101 -1.04 -0.91 2.53
N LEU A 102 -0.44 -0.76 1.34
CA LEU A 102 0.98 -0.39 1.21
C LEU A 102 1.20 1.10 1.46
N HIS A 103 0.24 1.95 1.07
CA HIS A 103 0.34 3.38 1.31
C HIS A 103 0.42 3.71 2.82
N TRP A 104 -0.54 3.20 3.59
CA TRP A 104 -0.61 3.43 5.04
C TRP A 104 0.38 2.55 5.82
N GLY A 105 0.58 1.30 5.40
CA GLY A 105 1.36 0.32 6.13
C GLY A 105 2.86 0.33 5.87
N MET A 106 3.31 0.91 4.74
CA MET A 106 4.73 0.88 4.36
C MET A 106 5.25 2.25 3.89
N PHE A 107 4.56 2.91 2.95
CA PHE A 107 5.03 4.18 2.38
C PHE A 107 5.13 5.30 3.43
N ILE A 108 4.05 5.57 4.17
CA ILE A 108 4.06 6.56 5.24
C ILE A 108 5.05 6.20 6.37
N PRO A 109 5.07 4.97 6.90
CA PRO A 109 6.05 4.56 7.90
C PRO A 109 7.50 4.67 7.44
N ALA A 110 7.80 4.38 6.18
CA ALA A 110 9.15 4.53 5.63
C ALA A 110 9.60 6.00 5.66
N ILE A 111 8.74 6.93 5.24
CA ILE A 111 9.04 8.38 5.31
C ILE A 111 9.22 8.82 6.77
N LYS A 112 8.33 8.40 7.69
CA LYS A 112 8.43 8.73 9.12
C LYS A 112 9.72 8.22 9.77
N GLY A 113 10.15 7.01 9.41
CA GLY A 113 11.28 6.34 10.05
C GLY A 113 12.64 6.66 9.43
N GLN A 114 12.67 7.10 8.17
CA GLN A 114 13.92 7.24 7.40
C GLN A 114 14.08 8.61 6.73
N GLY A 115 13.01 9.41 6.63
CA GLY A 115 13.08 10.75 6.07
C GLY A 115 13.61 11.77 7.07
N THR A 116 14.28 12.82 6.58
CA THR A 116 14.66 13.99 7.39
C THR A 116 13.42 14.74 7.88
N GLU A 117 13.58 15.65 8.85
CA GLU A 117 12.45 16.46 9.33
C GLU A 117 11.79 17.26 8.20
N GLU A 118 12.59 17.81 7.29
CA GLU A 118 12.09 18.56 6.14
C GLU A 118 11.32 17.67 5.17
N GLN A 119 11.85 16.49 4.84
CA GLN A 119 11.15 15.51 4.01
C GLN A 119 9.83 15.06 4.64
N GLN A 120 9.82 14.87 5.96
CA GLN A 120 8.59 14.51 6.67
C GLN A 120 7.55 15.63 6.62
N GLN A 121 7.97 16.89 6.80
CA GLN A 121 7.09 18.06 6.71
C GLN A 121 6.53 18.28 5.31
N GLU A 122 7.27 17.92 4.27
CA GLU A 122 6.82 18.00 2.87
C GLU A 122 5.87 16.83 2.52
N TRP A 123 6.31 15.59 2.70
CA TRP A 123 5.65 14.42 2.12
C TRP A 123 4.49 13.88 2.96
N LEU A 124 4.61 13.88 4.29
CA LEU A 124 3.60 13.27 5.16
C LEU A 124 2.24 13.99 5.08
N PRO A 125 2.15 15.34 5.06
CA PRO A 125 0.86 16.00 4.91
C PRO A 125 0.17 15.65 3.59
N LEU A 126 0.91 15.53 2.50
CA LEU A 126 0.38 15.14 1.19
C LEU A 126 -0.13 13.70 1.22
N ALA A 127 0.66 12.77 1.77
CA ALA A 127 0.31 11.36 1.89
C ALA A 127 -0.91 11.16 2.81
N HIS A 128 -0.93 11.77 4.00
CA HIS A 128 -2.05 11.67 4.94
C HIS A 128 -3.36 12.25 4.37
N LYS A 129 -3.29 13.22 3.45
CA LYS A 129 -4.46 13.80 2.76
C LYS A 129 -4.80 13.06 1.47
N MET A 130 -4.10 11.97 1.14
CA MET A 130 -4.24 11.23 -0.13
C MET A 130 -4.05 12.12 -1.37
N GLN A 131 -3.29 13.21 -1.25
CA GLN A 131 -2.89 14.06 -2.39
C GLN A 131 -1.81 13.40 -3.23
N ILE A 132 -1.04 12.50 -2.61
CA ILE A 132 -0.16 11.54 -3.28
C ILE A 132 -0.52 10.13 -2.82
N ILE A 133 -0.39 9.17 -3.73
CA ILE A 133 -0.50 7.75 -3.41
C ILE A 133 0.86 7.11 -3.63
N GLY A 134 1.32 6.41 -2.59
CA GLY A 134 2.66 5.87 -2.49
C GLY A 134 2.70 4.36 -2.30
N CYS A 135 3.76 3.72 -2.79
CA CYS A 135 4.08 2.31 -2.54
C CYS A 135 5.52 2.12 -2.08
N TYR A 136 5.86 0.90 -1.68
CA TYR A 136 7.19 0.52 -1.17
C TYR A 136 7.90 -0.40 -2.17
N ALA A 137 8.85 0.16 -2.93
CA ALA A 137 9.53 -0.49 -4.05
C ALA A 137 10.93 -0.98 -3.66
N GLN A 138 10.97 -2.08 -2.90
CA GLN A 138 12.23 -2.71 -2.48
C GLN A 138 12.57 -3.93 -3.33
N THR A 139 11.73 -4.97 -3.28
CA THR A 139 11.95 -6.26 -3.94
C THR A 139 12.16 -6.11 -5.43
N GLU A 140 13.12 -6.86 -5.95
CA GLU A 140 13.46 -6.98 -7.36
C GLU A 140 13.18 -8.39 -7.86
N LEU A 141 13.15 -8.55 -9.18
CA LEU A 141 12.98 -9.85 -9.82
C LEU A 141 14.06 -10.85 -9.38
N GLY A 142 15.32 -10.40 -9.23
CA GLY A 142 16.43 -11.22 -8.76
C GLY A 142 16.55 -11.33 -7.23
N HIS A 143 15.97 -10.39 -6.47
CA HIS A 143 16.29 -10.19 -5.06
C HIS A 143 15.07 -9.82 -4.20
N GLY A 144 14.68 -10.72 -3.29
CA GLY A 144 13.64 -10.49 -2.29
C GLY A 144 14.16 -10.59 -0.87
N SER A 145 14.47 -11.82 -0.42
CA SER A 145 14.99 -12.07 0.94
C SER A 145 16.37 -11.45 1.16
N ASN A 146 17.25 -11.48 0.16
CA ASN A 146 18.57 -10.86 0.22
C ASN A 146 18.53 -9.40 -0.26
N VAL A 147 18.15 -8.49 0.62
CA VAL A 147 18.10 -7.04 0.32
C VAL A 147 19.48 -6.46 0.04
N GLN A 148 20.56 -7.05 0.56
CA GLN A 148 21.92 -6.60 0.20
C GLN A 148 22.24 -6.88 -1.28
N GLY A 149 21.52 -7.80 -1.91
CA GLY A 149 21.76 -8.18 -3.30
C GLY A 149 21.10 -7.27 -4.33
N LEU A 150 20.32 -6.25 -3.94
CA LEU A 150 19.62 -5.38 -4.88
C LEU A 150 20.55 -4.83 -5.96
N GLU A 151 20.06 -4.75 -7.19
CA GLU A 151 20.82 -4.34 -8.36
C GLU A 151 20.46 -2.94 -8.84
N THR A 152 19.27 -2.41 -8.48
CA THR A 152 18.91 -1.01 -8.78
C THR A 152 19.95 -0.10 -8.16
N THR A 153 20.47 0.86 -8.94
CA THR A 153 21.49 1.81 -8.50
C THR A 153 20.89 3.20 -8.33
N ALA A 154 21.43 3.99 -7.41
CA ALA A 154 21.16 5.40 -7.20
C ALA A 154 22.47 6.18 -7.25
N THR A 155 22.69 6.94 -8.31
CA THR A 155 24.01 7.42 -8.74
C THR A 155 24.08 8.96 -8.57
N PHE A 156 24.61 9.55 -7.49
CA PHE A 156 24.80 11.02 -7.25
C PHE A 156 25.73 11.85 -8.21
N ASP A 157 25.24 12.84 -8.96
CA ASP A 157 26.05 13.74 -9.84
C ASP A 157 26.40 15.06 -9.20
N PRO A 158 27.70 15.32 -8.99
CA PRO A 158 28.17 16.60 -8.53
C PRO A 158 27.81 17.77 -9.45
N LYS A 159 27.56 17.55 -10.75
CA LYS A 159 27.24 18.64 -11.70
C LYS A 159 25.80 19.12 -11.57
N SER A 160 24.88 18.22 -11.24
CA SER A 160 23.45 18.52 -11.09
C SER A 160 22.98 18.56 -9.64
N ASP A 161 23.73 17.98 -8.70
CA ASP A 161 23.36 17.77 -7.30
C ASP A 161 22.16 16.80 -7.12
N GLU A 162 22.12 15.74 -7.96
CA GLU A 162 20.99 14.81 -8.10
C GLU A 162 21.45 13.33 -8.23
N PHE A 163 20.57 12.35 -7.97
CA PHE A 163 20.83 10.90 -8.01
C PHE A 163 20.23 10.20 -9.24
N VAL A 164 21.02 9.49 -10.07
CA VAL A 164 20.44 8.68 -11.16
C VAL A 164 19.96 7.36 -10.63
N ILE A 165 18.66 7.11 -10.72
CA ILE A 165 18.13 5.78 -10.48
C ILE A 165 18.19 4.97 -11.79
N HIS A 166 18.80 3.80 -11.76
CA HIS A 166 18.89 2.93 -12.94
C HIS A 166 18.66 1.46 -12.58
N SER A 167 17.97 0.76 -13.48
CA SER A 167 17.79 -0.69 -13.46
C SER A 167 18.71 -1.35 -14.51
N PRO A 168 19.98 -1.67 -14.14
CA PRO A 168 21.02 -2.07 -15.10
C PRO A 168 20.73 -3.39 -15.82
N THR A 169 19.95 -4.27 -15.20
CA THR A 169 19.63 -5.61 -15.71
C THR A 169 18.13 -5.84 -15.71
N LEU A 170 17.67 -6.90 -16.38
CA LEU A 170 16.27 -7.31 -16.24
C LEU A 170 15.95 -7.74 -14.79
N THR A 171 16.89 -8.38 -14.11
CA THR A 171 16.73 -8.86 -12.72
C THR A 171 16.66 -7.73 -11.70
N SER A 172 17.23 -6.56 -12.01
CA SER A 172 17.11 -5.33 -11.22
C SER A 172 15.72 -4.67 -11.27
N SER A 173 14.81 -5.16 -12.11
CA SER A 173 13.44 -4.63 -12.15
C SER A 173 12.79 -4.82 -10.79
N LYS A 174 12.24 -3.76 -10.20
CA LYS A 174 11.38 -3.90 -9.02
C LYS A 174 10.22 -4.82 -9.37
N TRP A 175 9.87 -5.73 -8.47
CA TRP A 175 8.90 -6.78 -8.72
C TRP A 175 8.19 -7.17 -7.42
N TRP A 176 6.85 -7.22 -7.43
CA TRP A 176 5.93 -7.42 -6.29
C TRP A 176 5.29 -6.21 -5.59
N PRO A 177 5.86 -4.98 -5.57
CA PRO A 177 5.27 -3.89 -4.78
C PRO A 177 3.77 -3.69 -5.03
N GLY A 178 2.95 -3.80 -3.96
CA GLY A 178 1.51 -3.58 -4.05
C GLY A 178 1.19 -2.10 -4.29
N GLY A 179 0.20 -1.81 -5.14
CA GLY A 179 -0.14 -0.45 -5.55
C GLY A 179 0.72 0.13 -6.67
N LEU A 180 1.87 -0.49 -6.99
CA LEU A 180 2.81 0.04 -7.97
C LEU A 180 2.28 -0.06 -9.41
N GLY A 181 1.60 -1.16 -9.73
CA GLY A 181 1.34 -1.51 -11.13
C GLY A 181 0.47 -0.48 -11.85
N LYS A 182 -0.48 0.13 -11.15
CA LYS A 182 -1.48 1.04 -11.72
C LYS A 182 -1.85 2.23 -10.85
N VAL A 183 -1.79 2.16 -9.51
CA VAL A 183 -2.36 3.23 -8.67
C VAL A 183 -1.35 4.26 -8.20
N SER A 184 -0.21 3.83 -7.67
CA SER A 184 0.73 4.72 -7.02
C SER A 184 1.31 5.75 -7.99
N THR A 185 1.30 7.00 -7.52
CA THR A 185 1.93 8.17 -8.15
C THR A 185 3.40 8.32 -7.74
N HIS A 186 3.71 7.86 -6.52
CA HIS A 186 5.01 7.98 -5.88
C HIS A 186 5.44 6.61 -5.34
N ALA A 187 6.74 6.44 -5.08
CA ALA A 187 7.24 5.29 -4.36
C ALA A 187 8.45 5.66 -3.49
N VAL A 188 8.60 4.91 -2.41
CA VAL A 188 9.89 4.78 -1.74
C VAL A 188 10.69 3.69 -2.45
N VAL A 189 11.83 4.03 -3.03
CA VAL A 189 12.65 3.10 -3.82
C VAL A 189 13.94 2.77 -3.07
N TYR A 190 14.25 1.47 -2.94
CA TYR A 190 15.53 1.02 -2.39
C TYR A 190 16.52 0.73 -3.50
N ALA A 191 17.71 1.29 -3.41
CA ALA A 191 18.76 1.16 -4.41
C ALA A 191 20.15 1.19 -3.78
N ARG A 192 21.15 0.70 -4.52
CA ARG A 192 22.57 0.78 -4.19
C ARG A 192 23.14 2.15 -4.54
N LEU A 193 23.84 2.77 -3.59
CA LEU A 193 24.48 4.06 -3.81
C LEU A 193 25.67 3.99 -4.78
N ILE A 194 25.67 4.83 -5.80
CA ILE A 194 26.76 5.12 -6.75
C ILE A 194 26.77 6.67 -6.93
N THR A 195 27.65 7.29 -7.71
CA THR A 195 27.66 8.76 -7.95
C THR A 195 27.60 9.10 -9.47
N ASP A 196 26.49 9.70 -10.01
CA ASP A 196 26.34 10.64 -11.18
C ASP A 196 24.94 10.87 -11.98
N GLY A 197 23.82 11.60 -11.56
CA GLY A 197 22.87 12.48 -12.42
C GLY A 197 21.31 12.73 -12.14
N GLN A 198 20.62 13.79 -12.72
CA GLN A 198 19.18 14.38 -12.82
C GLN A 198 17.86 14.09 -11.99
N ASP A 199 16.61 14.59 -12.35
CA ASP A 199 15.17 14.50 -11.82
C ASP A 199 13.93 13.70 -12.43
N HIS A 200 13.26 12.66 -11.83
CA HIS A 200 11.86 12.23 -12.10
C HIS A 200 11.08 11.45 -10.97
N GLY A 201 9.75 11.62 -10.93
CA GLY A 201 8.79 10.72 -10.26
C GLY A 201 8.35 9.50 -11.09
N LEU A 202 7.37 8.72 -10.61
CA LEU A 202 6.88 7.54 -11.37
C LEU A 202 5.87 7.89 -12.47
N ARG A 203 4.91 8.76 -12.16
CA ARG A 203 3.78 9.13 -13.04
C ARG A 203 3.51 10.62 -12.94
N SER A 204 2.97 11.20 -14.01
CA SER A 204 2.42 12.55 -13.99
C SER A 204 1.17 12.60 -13.09
N LEU A 205 1.00 13.68 -12.34
CA LEU A 205 -0.21 13.92 -11.54
C LEU A 205 -1.39 14.39 -12.40
N ASP A 206 -1.14 14.86 -13.63
CA ASP A 206 -2.17 15.41 -14.50
C ASP A 206 -2.88 14.32 -15.31
N ASP A 207 -2.11 13.43 -15.96
CA ASP A 207 -2.63 12.41 -16.88
C ASP A 207 -2.35 10.96 -16.44
N HIS A 208 -1.63 10.78 -15.32
CA HIS A 208 -1.26 9.48 -14.75
C HIS A 208 -0.40 8.57 -15.64
N LEU A 209 0.15 9.10 -16.74
CA LEU A 209 1.09 8.38 -17.59
C LEU A 209 2.45 8.23 -16.89
N PRO A 210 3.19 7.12 -17.16
CA PRO A 210 4.57 7.00 -16.69
C PRO A 210 5.42 8.19 -17.15
N LEU A 211 6.29 8.69 -16.27
CA LEU A 211 7.25 9.73 -16.64
C LEU A 211 8.35 9.19 -17.56
N PRO A 212 9.08 10.04 -18.31
CA PRO A 212 10.21 9.61 -19.13
C PRO A 212 11.20 8.74 -18.35
N GLY A 213 11.75 7.70 -18.98
CA GLY A 213 12.66 6.74 -18.34
C GLY A 213 11.99 5.72 -17.42
N ILE A 214 10.69 5.85 -17.11
CA ILE A 214 9.95 4.91 -16.26
C ILE A 214 9.21 3.86 -17.08
N THR A 215 9.51 2.59 -16.83
CA THR A 215 8.66 1.47 -17.25
C THR A 215 7.92 0.91 -16.05
N VAL A 216 6.59 0.98 -16.04
CA VAL A 216 5.76 0.47 -14.94
C VAL A 216 4.56 -0.32 -15.43
N GLY A 217 4.26 -1.43 -14.76
CA GLY A 217 3.17 -2.32 -15.14
C GLY A 217 2.74 -3.24 -14.02
N ASP A 218 1.67 -4.00 -14.24
CA ASP A 218 1.20 -5.03 -13.32
C ASP A 218 1.85 -6.38 -13.68
N ILE A 219 2.22 -7.18 -12.67
CA ILE A 219 2.98 -8.43 -12.86
C ILE A 219 2.15 -9.65 -13.26
N GLY A 220 0.83 -9.51 -13.42
CA GLY A 220 -0.06 -10.58 -13.83
C GLY A 220 -0.91 -11.18 -12.72
N MET A 221 -1.63 -12.26 -13.05
CA MET A 221 -2.50 -12.96 -12.13
C MET A 221 -1.70 -13.70 -11.05
N LYS A 222 -2.29 -13.76 -9.86
CA LYS A 222 -1.74 -14.42 -8.67
C LYS A 222 -2.68 -15.55 -8.24
N PHE A 223 -2.21 -16.37 -7.32
CA PHE A 223 -2.93 -17.54 -6.83
C PHE A 223 -4.25 -17.18 -6.13
N GLY A 224 -5.29 -18.00 -6.36
CA GLY A 224 -6.62 -17.90 -5.73
C GLY A 224 -7.62 -16.99 -6.46
N ASN A 225 -8.91 -17.35 -6.38
CA ASN A 225 -10.00 -16.54 -6.95
C ASN A 225 -10.27 -15.32 -6.06
N GLY A 226 -10.26 -14.13 -6.66
CA GLY A 226 -10.26 -12.89 -5.87
C GLY A 226 -8.90 -12.67 -5.21
N ALA A 227 -8.76 -13.06 -3.94
CA ALA A 227 -7.52 -13.00 -3.16
C ALA A 227 -6.70 -11.72 -3.44
N TYR A 228 -5.40 -11.86 -3.72
CA TYR A 228 -4.53 -10.74 -4.08
C TYR A 228 -4.70 -10.23 -5.52
N ASN A 229 -5.54 -10.85 -6.36
CA ASN A 229 -5.83 -10.33 -7.71
C ASN A 229 -6.59 -9.00 -7.69
N SER A 230 -7.10 -8.57 -6.53
CA SER A 230 -7.62 -7.22 -6.30
C SER A 230 -6.54 -6.14 -6.19
N MET A 231 -5.28 -6.55 -5.92
CA MET A 231 -4.10 -5.71 -5.83
C MET A 231 -3.33 -5.68 -7.16
N ASP A 232 -2.87 -4.50 -7.53
CA ASP A 232 -1.98 -4.24 -8.66
C ASP A 232 -0.50 -4.33 -8.26
N ASN A 233 -0.05 -5.52 -7.84
CA ASN A 233 1.37 -5.79 -7.64
C ASN A 233 2.14 -5.47 -8.93
N GLY A 234 3.19 -4.65 -8.81
CA GLY A 234 3.81 -4.02 -9.96
C GLY A 234 5.22 -4.48 -10.29
N VAL A 235 5.61 -4.16 -11.53
CA VAL A 235 6.99 -4.11 -12.00
C VAL A 235 7.36 -2.64 -12.24
N LEU A 236 8.59 -2.27 -11.92
CA LEU A 236 9.14 -0.95 -12.20
C LEU A 236 10.60 -1.05 -12.65
N ARG A 237 10.95 -0.35 -13.74
CA ARG A 237 12.32 -0.17 -14.22
C ARG A 237 12.61 1.30 -14.48
N PHE A 238 13.85 1.67 -14.22
CA PHE A 238 14.38 3.00 -14.43
C PHE A 238 15.45 2.98 -15.54
N ASP A 239 15.29 3.82 -16.54
CA ASP A 239 16.32 4.14 -17.52
C ASP A 239 16.88 5.53 -17.23
N HIS A 240 18.00 5.56 -16.50
CA HIS A 240 18.70 6.76 -16.07
C HIS A 240 17.80 7.86 -15.50
N VAL A 241 16.97 7.46 -14.52
CA VAL A 241 15.99 8.29 -13.84
C VAL A 241 16.57 8.84 -12.54
N PHE A 242 17.52 9.73 -12.64
CA PHE A 242 17.36 11.06 -12.10
C PHE A 242 16.37 11.27 -10.88
N ASN A 243 16.83 11.63 -9.66
CA ASN A 243 16.12 12.11 -8.44
C ASN A 243 16.95 13.19 -7.66
N SER A 244 16.45 14.40 -7.43
CA SER A 244 17.21 15.46 -6.74
C SER A 244 17.28 15.23 -5.22
N ASP A 245 18.41 15.53 -4.56
CA ASP A 245 18.52 15.53 -3.08
C ASP A 245 18.42 16.95 -2.46
N GLY A 246 18.33 17.99 -3.30
CA GLY A 246 18.01 19.38 -2.91
C GLY A 246 16.51 19.76 -2.88
N LEU A 247 16.05 20.26 -1.73
CA LEU A 247 14.71 20.66 -1.23
C LEU A 247 13.64 21.35 -2.12
N HIS A 248 13.65 21.28 -3.45
CA HIS A 248 12.62 21.91 -4.28
C HIS A 248 12.10 21.01 -5.41
N ASP A 249 10.86 20.53 -5.23
CA ASP A 249 9.97 19.88 -6.22
C ASP A 249 10.34 18.45 -6.63
N LYS A 250 10.13 17.47 -5.73
CA LYS A 250 10.57 16.07 -5.94
C LYS A 250 9.42 15.09 -5.99
N ARG A 251 9.55 13.97 -6.70
CA ARG A 251 8.44 12.98 -6.80
C ARG A 251 8.86 11.54 -6.52
N LEU A 252 10.08 11.34 -5.99
CA LEU A 252 10.64 10.06 -5.58
C LEU A 252 11.31 10.20 -4.20
N VAL A 253 11.08 9.26 -3.28
CA VAL A 253 11.83 9.19 -2.01
C VAL A 253 12.76 7.99 -2.09
N VAL A 254 14.07 8.20 -2.11
CA VAL A 254 15.05 7.11 -2.20
C VAL A 254 15.58 6.78 -0.81
N CYS A 255 15.41 5.53 -0.40
CA CYS A 255 16.04 5.02 0.81
C CYS A 255 17.30 4.24 0.39
N ILE A 256 18.46 4.81 0.70
CA ILE A 256 19.76 4.27 0.28
C ILE A 256 20.19 3.16 1.24
N HIS A 257 20.55 2.00 0.69
CA HIS A 257 21.15 0.91 1.48
C HIS A 257 22.68 0.91 1.30
N TYR A 258 23.42 1.07 2.39
CA TYR A 258 24.90 1.05 2.38
C TYR A 258 25.42 -0.40 2.44
N HIS A 259 26.31 -0.75 1.52
CA HIS A 259 27.21 -1.88 1.71
C HIS A 259 28.29 -1.46 2.73
N LYS A 260 28.43 -2.22 3.82
CA LYS A 260 29.69 -2.30 4.55
C LYS A 260 30.56 -3.37 3.92
#